data_AF-A0A8X7PG89-F1
#
_entry.id   AF-A0A8X7PG89-F1
#
_cell.length_a   1.000
_cell.length_b   1.000
_cell.length_c   1.000
_cell.angle_alpha   90.00
_cell.angle_beta   90.00
_cell.angle_gamma   90.00
#
_symmetry.space_group_name_H-M   'P 1'
#
loop_
_entity.id
_entity.type
_entity.pdbx_description
1 polymer ?
#
loop_
_entity_poly.entity_id
_entity_poly.type
_entity_poly.pdbx_seq_one_letter_code
_entity_poly.pdbx_strand_id
1 'polypeptide(L)'
;MEKLEKDVILSVIDPSLTADVEPWSFDQCVGEAVIVPAGCPYQNRKNKSCVNAVLNFLSYEHVAESIKRVDELNQLPQSVKTKANKIEVKKMAIHKVSEAMKEIRERTSSDSKAASRL
;
A
#
# COMPACT_ATOMS: atom_id res chain seq x y z
N MET A 1 -22.27 -0.80 -29.96
CA MET A 1 -22.19 -0.45 -28.52
C MET A 1 -21.50 -1.61 -27.84
N GLU A 2 -20.19 -1.49 -27.67
CA GLU A 2 -19.31 -2.55 -27.17
C GLU A 2 -19.72 -2.88 -25.73
N LYS A 3 -20.17 -4.11 -25.48
CA LYS A 3 -20.46 -4.55 -24.12
C LYS A 3 -19.10 -4.68 -23.44
N LEU A 4 -18.73 -3.68 -22.64
CA LEU A 4 -17.60 -3.76 -21.72
C LEU A 4 -17.75 -5.07 -20.93
N GLU A 5 -16.85 -6.02 -21.18
CA GLU A 5 -16.83 -7.28 -20.46
C GLU A 5 -16.44 -7.01 -19.01
N LYS A 6 -17.35 -7.36 -18.10
CA LYS A 6 -17.18 -7.21 -16.65
C LYS A 6 -16.48 -8.46 -16.10
N ASP A 7 -15.25 -8.31 -15.61
CA ASP A 7 -14.41 -9.47 -15.26
C ASP A 7 -14.34 -9.74 -13.75
N VAL A 8 -14.27 -8.68 -12.95
CA VAL A 8 -14.12 -8.78 -11.49
C VAL A 8 -15.09 -7.83 -10.81
N ILE A 9 -15.87 -8.32 -9.85
CA ILE A 9 -16.59 -7.46 -8.92
C ILE A 9 -15.69 -7.24 -7.72
N LEU A 10 -15.37 -5.98 -7.43
CA LEU A 10 -14.70 -5.60 -6.19
C LEU A 10 -15.71 -4.99 -5.24
N SER A 11 -15.80 -5.54 -4.03
CA SER A 11 -16.57 -4.99 -2.92
C SER A 11 -15.62 -4.47 -1.87
N VAL A 12 -15.71 -3.19 -1.52
CA VAL A 12 -14.87 -2.54 -0.51
C VAL A 12 -15.75 -2.10 0.67
N ILE A 13 -15.25 -2.36 1.88
CA ILE A 13 -15.88 -1.96 3.12
C ILE A 13 -15.08 -0.80 3.72
N ASP A 14 -15.76 0.30 4.01
CA ASP A 14 -15.16 1.42 4.74
C ASP A 14 -15.29 1.18 6.26
N PRO A 15 -14.17 0.97 6.98
CA PRO A 15 -14.19 0.73 8.42
C PRO A 15 -14.51 1.99 9.25
N SER A 16 -14.57 3.18 8.65
CA SER A 16 -14.90 4.43 9.35
C SER A 16 -16.41 4.66 9.54
N LEU A 17 -17.25 3.92 8.79
CA LEU A 17 -18.70 3.98 8.92
C LEU A 17 -19.14 3.14 10.11
N THR A 18 -19.58 3.79 11.20
CA THR A 18 -20.09 3.14 12.40
C THR A 18 -21.62 3.16 12.39
N ALA A 19 -22.20 1.96 12.46
CA ALA A 19 -23.60 1.60 12.22
C ALA A 19 -24.00 1.60 10.73
N ASP A 20 -24.49 0.45 10.25
CA ASP A 20 -24.90 0.13 8.87
C ASP A 20 -23.76 0.19 7.82
N VAL A 21 -22.89 -0.83 7.89
CA VAL A 21 -21.80 -1.02 6.92
C VAL A 21 -22.38 -1.49 5.58
N GLU A 22 -22.59 -0.55 4.65
CA GLU A 22 -22.91 -0.88 3.26
C GLU A 22 -21.64 -1.08 2.44
N PRO A 23 -21.42 -2.26 1.83
CA PRO A 23 -20.28 -2.48 0.97
C PRO A 23 -20.44 -1.74 -0.35
N TRP A 24 -19.43 -0.99 -0.77
CA TRP A 24 -19.43 -0.40 -2.09
C TRP A 24 -18.92 -1.41 -3.11
N SER A 25 -19.78 -1.81 -4.05
CA SER A 25 -19.47 -2.84 -5.05
C SER A 25 -19.48 -2.27 -6.46
N PHE A 26 -18.46 -2.60 -7.24
CA PHE A 26 -18.34 -2.18 -8.63
C PHE A 26 -17.66 -3.23 -9.50
N ASP A 27 -17.95 -3.17 -10.80
CA ASP A 27 -17.32 -4.01 -11.82
C ASP A 27 -16.00 -3.36 -12.26
N GLN A 28 -14.92 -4.15 -12.27
CA GLN A 28 -13.64 -3.83 -12.88
C GLN A 28 -13.54 -4.53 -14.24
N CYS A 29 -13.24 -3.76 -15.28
CA CYS A 29 -13.04 -4.19 -16.66
C CYS A 29 -11.54 -4.33 -16.99
N VAL A 30 -11.22 -5.01 -18.10
CA VAL A 30 -9.83 -5.09 -18.61
C VAL A 30 -9.25 -3.69 -18.82
N GLY A 31 -8.03 -3.48 -18.30
CA GLY A 31 -7.31 -2.22 -18.42
C GLY A 31 -7.57 -1.22 -17.30
N GLU A 32 -8.55 -1.47 -16.43
CA GLU A 32 -8.80 -0.62 -15.26
C GLU A 32 -7.89 -0.96 -14.09
N ALA A 33 -7.34 0.08 -13.45
CA ALA A 33 -6.61 -0.04 -12.20
C ALA A 33 -7.50 0.41 -11.04
N VAL A 34 -7.53 -0.38 -9.97
CA VAL A 34 -8.30 -0.09 -8.77
C VAL A 34 -7.36 0.03 -7.59
N ILE A 35 -7.47 1.14 -6.85
CA ILE A 35 -6.67 1.39 -5.65
C ILE A 35 -7.56 1.18 -4.44
N VAL A 36 -7.17 0.25 -3.57
CA VAL A 36 -7.83 0.04 -2.27
C VAL A 36 -6.94 0.60 -1.17
N PRO A 37 -7.41 1.59 -0.38
CA PRO A 37 -6.62 2.18 0.69
C PRO A 37 -6.21 1.18 1.77
N ALA A 38 -5.10 1.48 2.45
CA ALA A 38 -4.62 0.72 3.59
C ALA A 38 -5.60 0.88 4.76
N GLY A 39 -6.55 -0.02 4.88
CA GLY A 39 -7.54 0.02 5.95
C GLY A 39 -8.75 -0.83 5.62
N CYS A 40 -9.13 -0.79 4.35
CA CYS A 40 -10.40 -1.28 3.89
C CYS A 40 -10.37 -2.80 3.69
N PRO A 41 -11.25 -3.57 4.37
CA PRO A 41 -11.55 -4.92 3.95
C PRO A 41 -12.13 -4.89 2.54
N TYR A 42 -11.73 -5.82 1.68
CA TYR A 42 -12.29 -5.94 0.34
C TYR A 42 -12.40 -7.40 -0.08
N GLN A 43 -13.31 -7.66 -1.00
CA GLN A 43 -13.51 -8.97 -1.61
C GLN A 43 -13.55 -8.83 -3.13
N ASN A 44 -12.81 -9.69 -3.81
CA ASN A 44 -12.80 -9.80 -5.27
C ASN A 44 -13.54 -11.05 -5.73
N ARG A 45 -14.61 -10.89 -6.51
CA ARG A 45 -15.33 -11.98 -7.15
C ARG A 45 -15.04 -11.99 -8.65
N LYS A 46 -14.40 -13.05 -9.14
CA LYS A 46 -14.13 -13.24 -10.57
C LYS A 46 -15.36 -13.82 -11.24
N ASN A 47 -15.94 -13.09 -12.20
CA ASN A 47 -17.12 -13.55 -12.95
C ASN A 47 -16.73 -14.38 -14.18
N LYS A 48 -15.50 -14.22 -14.66
CA LYS A 48 -14.91 -14.95 -15.79
C LYS A 48 -13.46 -15.34 -15.48
N SER A 49 -12.85 -16.12 -16.37
CA SER A 49 -11.40 -16.37 -16.31
C SER A 49 -10.63 -15.07 -16.55
N CYS A 50 -9.90 -14.60 -15.53
CA CYS A 50 -9.16 -13.35 -15.59
C CYS A 50 -7.78 -13.48 -14.92
N VAL A 51 -6.82 -12.67 -15.38
CA VAL A 51 -5.50 -12.51 -14.78
C VAL A 51 -5.43 -11.11 -14.19
N ASN A 52 -5.20 -11.01 -12.88
CA ASN A 52 -5.10 -9.74 -12.17
C ASN A 52 -3.67 -9.57 -11.65
N ALA A 53 -3.04 -8.45 -11.98
CA ALA A 53 -1.81 -8.02 -11.33
C ALA A 53 -2.16 -7.22 -10.08
N VAL A 54 -1.64 -7.62 -8.92
CA VAL A 54 -1.85 -6.92 -7.65
C VAL A 54 -0.50 -6.42 -7.14
N LEU A 55 -0.44 -5.12 -6.87
CA LEU A 55 0.73 -4.48 -6.29
C LEU A 55 0.33 -3.88 -4.94
N ASN A 56 1.03 -4.29 -3.87
CA ASN A 56 0.93 -3.67 -2.57
C ASN A 56 2.04 -2.63 -2.44
N PHE A 57 1.69 -1.37 -2.17
CA PHE A 57 2.64 -0.30 -1.91
C PHE A 57 2.32 0.40 -0.59
N LEU A 58 3.31 1.11 -0.05
CA LEU A 58 3.14 1.97 1.12
C LEU A 58 3.29 3.43 0.70
N SER A 59 2.25 4.24 0.92
CA SER A 59 2.37 5.68 0.82
C SER A 59 2.77 6.27 2.18
N TYR A 60 3.52 7.38 2.15
CA TYR A 60 3.97 8.07 3.36
C TYR A 60 2.81 8.62 4.20
N GLU A 61 1.68 8.92 3.56
CA GLU A 61 0.48 9.48 4.18
C GLU A 61 -0.18 8.50 5.16
N HIS A 62 -0.07 7.19 4.92
CA HIS A 62 -0.77 6.15 5.70
C HIS A 62 0.18 5.31 6.56
N VAL A 63 1.35 5.86 6.91
CA VAL A 63 2.37 5.15 7.68
C VAL A 63 1.91 4.82 9.09
N ALA A 64 1.17 5.75 9.72
CA ALA A 64 0.64 5.55 11.06
C ALA A 64 -0.34 4.37 11.11
N GLU A 65 -1.30 4.33 10.19
CA GLU A 65 -2.28 3.25 10.04
C GLU A 65 -1.57 1.93 9.71
N SER A 66 -0.53 1.97 8.86
CA SER A 66 0.27 0.80 8.51
C SER A 66 1.01 0.22 9.72
N ILE A 67 1.55 1.05 10.61
CA ILE A 67 2.20 0.60 11.86
C ILE A 67 1.18 -0.11 12.75
N LYS A 68 0.03 0.52 12.99
CA LYS A 68 -1.05 -0.06 13.79
C LYS A 68 -1.47 -1.44 13.27
N ARG A 69 -1.60 -1.57 11.94
CA ARG A 69 -1.97 -2.83 11.26
C ARG A 69 -0.90 -3.91 11.39
N VAL A 70 0.37 -3.52 11.33
CA VAL A 70 1.49 -4.45 11.59
C VAL A 70 1.44 -4.95 13.03
N ASP A 71 1.12 -4.07 13.99
CA ASP A 71 1.01 -4.46 15.41
C ASP A 71 -0.19 -5.37 15.66
N GLU A 72 -1.35 -5.10 15.05
CA GLU A 72 -2.52 -6.00 15.06
C GLU A 72 -2.16 -7.37 14.46
N LEU A 73 -1.49 -7.40 13.31
CA LEU A 73 -1.03 -8.64 12.68
C LEU A 73 -0.07 -9.43 13.58
N ASN A 74 0.81 -8.73 14.31
CA ASN A 74 1.76 -9.35 15.24
C ASN A 74 1.07 -9.97 16.46
N GLN A 75 -0.16 -9.58 16.80
CA GLN A 75 -0.95 -10.16 17.90
C GLN A 75 -1.71 -11.44 17.48
N LEU A 76 -1.87 -11.69 16.17
CA LEU A 76 -2.59 -12.87 15.69
C LEU A 76 -1.85 -14.20 15.97
N PRO A 77 -2.48 -15.37 15.79
CA PRO A 77 -1.81 -16.66 15.84
C PRO A 77 -0.77 -16.84 14.72
N GLN A 78 0.28 -17.62 14.97
CA GLN A 78 1.38 -17.83 14.02
C GLN A 78 0.90 -18.44 12.68
N SER A 79 -0.11 -19.31 12.73
CA SER A 79 -0.71 -19.94 11.54
C SER A 79 -1.29 -18.91 10.55
N VAL A 80 -1.74 -17.76 11.04
CA VAL A 80 -2.28 -16.66 10.24
C VAL A 80 -1.16 -15.75 9.76
N LYS A 81 -0.18 -15.42 10.61
CA LYS A 81 0.94 -14.53 10.26
C LYS A 81 1.73 -15.01 9.04
N THR A 82 1.99 -16.30 8.95
CA THR A 82 2.80 -16.87 7.85
C THR A 82 2.13 -16.71 6.48
N LYS A 83 0.80 -16.58 6.45
CA LYS A 83 0.02 -16.40 5.20
C LYS A 83 -0.31 -14.94 4.91
N ALA A 84 -0.07 -14.04 5.85
CA ALA A 84 -0.42 -12.64 5.72
C ALA A 84 0.65 -11.87 4.95
N ASN A 85 0.21 -10.97 4.07
CA ASN A 85 1.10 -10.01 3.43
C ASN A 85 1.59 -9.01 4.47
N LYS A 86 2.86 -9.15 4.88
CA LYS A 86 3.45 -8.26 5.87
C LYS A 86 3.84 -6.94 5.23
N ILE A 87 3.28 -5.87 5.76
CA ILE A 87 3.68 -4.51 5.40
C ILE A 87 5.05 -4.20 6.04
N GLU A 88 6.04 -3.85 5.24
CA GLU A 88 7.42 -3.62 5.70
C GLU A 88 7.73 -2.15 6.04
N VAL A 89 6.94 -1.56 6.95
CA VAL A 89 7.10 -0.14 7.33
C VAL A 89 8.53 0.19 7.80
N LYS A 90 9.18 -0.75 8.51
CA LYS A 90 10.56 -0.59 8.99
C LYS A 90 11.57 -0.39 7.85
N LYS A 91 11.38 -1.06 6.72
CA LYS A 91 12.29 -0.89 5.57
C LYS A 91 12.19 0.51 4.98
N MET A 92 10.98 1.05 4.91
CA MET A 92 10.75 2.42 4.43
C MET A 92 11.48 3.45 5.31
N ALA A 93 11.42 3.31 6.63
CA ALA A 93 12.15 4.19 7.55
C ALA A 93 13.66 4.14 7.34
N ILE A 94 14.23 2.92 7.23
CA ILE A 94 15.66 2.72 6.97
C ILE A 94 16.08 3.35 5.64
N HIS A 95 15.29 3.13 4.57
CA HIS A 95 15.57 3.73 3.26
C HIS A 95 15.58 5.25 3.34
N LYS A 96 14.62 5.86 4.04
CA LYS A 96 14.56 7.31 4.20
C LYS A 96 15.73 7.89 4.97
N VAL A 97 16.15 7.24 6.05
CA VAL A 97 17.34 7.65 6.80
C VAL A 97 18.59 7.54 5.92
N SER A 98 18.72 6.46 5.15
CA SER A 98 19.84 6.27 4.22
C SER A 98 19.89 7.35 3.14
N GLU A 99 18.75 7.69 2.54
CA GLU A 99 18.65 8.75 1.54
C GLU A 99 19.01 10.12 2.14
N ALA A 100 18.48 10.44 3.33
CA ALA A 100 18.82 11.69 4.03
C ALA A 100 20.32 11.78 4.37
N MET A 101 20.92 10.68 4.84
CA MET A 101 22.37 10.62 5.11
C MET A 101 23.20 10.83 3.84
N LYS A 102 22.77 10.26 2.72
CA LYS A 102 23.42 10.43 1.43
C LYS A 102 23.37 11.91 0.99
N GLU A 103 22.21 12.53 1.07
CA GLU A 103 22.03 13.94 0.72
C GLU A 103 22.90 14.87 1.59
N ILE A 104 22.96 14.62 2.91
CA ILE A 104 23.83 15.38 3.82
C ILE A 104 25.32 15.23 3.44
N ARG A 105 25.76 14.00 3.12
CA ARG A 105 27.14 13.74 2.70
C ARG A 105 27.49 14.43 1.39
N GLU A 106 26.58 14.42 0.43
CA GLU A 106 26.76 15.10 -0.86
C GLU A 106 26.90 16.62 -0.65
N ARG A 107 26.02 17.24 0.14
CA ARG A 107 26.08 18.68 0.45
C ARG A 107 27.33 19.08 1.23
N THR A 108 27.71 18.31 2.24
CA THR A 108 28.94 18.58 3.02
C THR A 108 30.21 18.40 2.18
N SER A 109 30.21 17.48 1.21
CA SER A 109 31.34 17.30 0.27
C SER A 109 31.43 18.39 -0.80
N SER A 110 30.31 19.02 -1.17
CA SER A 110 30.33 20.20 -2.06
C SER A 110 30.78 21.45 -1.32
N ASP A 111 30.39 21.61 -0.05
CA ASP A 111 30.78 22.75 0.78
C ASP A 111 32.28 22.74 1.10
N SER A 112 32.87 21.56 1.35
CA SER A 112 34.32 21.44 1.56
C SER A 112 35.12 21.76 0.29
N LYS A 113 34.60 21.44 -0.91
CA LYS A 113 35.22 21.80 -2.20
C LYS A 113 35.09 23.29 -2.50
N ALA A 114 34.04 23.95 -2.04
CA ALA A 114 33.88 25.40 -2.17
C ALA A 114 34.83 26.14 -1.23
N ALA A 115 34.99 25.67 0.01
CA ALA A 115 35.93 26.23 0.98
C ALA A 115 37.40 26.05 0.60
N SER A 116 37.77 24.97 -0.09
CA SER A 116 39.15 24.71 -0.54
C SER A 116 39.55 25.42 -1.85
N ARG A 117 38.66 26.25 -2.42
CA ARG A 117 38.89 27.02 -3.66
C ARG A 117 39.08 28.52 -3.41
N LEU A 118 38.99 28.95 -2.15
CA LEU A 118 39.41 30.26 -1.65
C LEU A 118 40.82 30.15 -1.08
#